data_AF-A0A7W8M498-F1
#
_entry.id   AF-A0A7W8M498-F1
#
_cell.length_a   1.000
_cell.length_b   1.000
_cell.length_c   1.000
_cell.angle_alpha   90.00
_cell.angle_beta   90.00
_cell.angle_gamma   90.00
#
_symmetry.space_group_name_H-M   'P 1'
#
loop_
_entity.id
_entity.type
_entity.pdbx_description
1 polymer ?
#
loop_
_entity_poly.entity_id
_entity_poly.type
_entity_poly.pdbx_seq_one_letter_code
_entity_poly.pdbx_strand_id
1 'polypeptide(L)'
;MKKVENAIATLQSSDWFFEYLNNRFSRDVFLSFESIRDQLNLIGIQFNKTMERAFPSENQQESIRIGKETITMLFRRRNEIAHQNDRSHASAEQTDIAKDFVEDYISKIESIVNAIQEIAEEIDT
;
A
#
# COMPACT_ATOMS: atom_id res chain seq x y z
N MET A 1 7.45 -7.84 24.64
CA MET A 1 6.58 -8.41 25.69
C MET A 1 5.13 -7.96 25.59
N LYS A 2 4.81 -6.68 25.31
CA LYS A 2 3.44 -6.18 25.10
C LYS A 2 2.48 -7.05 24.25
N LYS A 3 2.97 -7.71 23.20
CA LYS A 3 2.12 -8.55 22.32
C LYS A 3 1.66 -9.85 22.99
N VAL A 4 2.50 -10.44 23.83
CA VAL A 4 2.15 -11.63 24.61
C VAL A 4 1.16 -11.26 25.72
N GLU A 5 1.32 -10.07 26.31
CA GLU A 5 0.39 -9.54 27.31
C GLU A 5 -0.99 -9.25 26.71
N ASN A 6 -1.07 -8.63 25.52
CA ASN A 6 -2.34 -8.43 24.81
C ASN A 6 -3.02 -9.76 24.46
N ALA A 7 -2.25 -10.75 23.99
CA ALA A 7 -2.74 -12.08 23.65
C ALA A 7 -3.39 -12.80 24.85
N ILE A 8 -2.81 -12.62 26.04
CA ILE A 8 -3.33 -13.18 27.29
C ILE A 8 -4.53 -12.37 27.79
N ALA A 9 -4.55 -11.05 27.59
CA ALA A 9 -5.67 -10.19 28.02
C ALA A 9 -6.93 -10.34 27.15
N THR A 10 -6.80 -10.80 25.91
CA THR A 10 -7.91 -11.01 24.95
C THR A 10 -8.10 -12.49 24.59
N LEU A 11 -8.08 -13.37 25.59
CA LEU A 11 -8.22 -14.83 25.45
C LEU A 11 -9.47 -15.30 24.66
N GLN A 12 -10.51 -14.47 24.53
CA GLN A 12 -11.73 -14.80 23.76
C GLN A 12 -11.75 -14.25 22.32
N SER A 13 -10.76 -13.46 21.92
CA SER A 13 -10.70 -12.86 20.58
C SER A 13 -9.36 -13.16 19.91
N SER A 14 -9.43 -13.66 18.67
CA SER A 14 -8.27 -13.88 17.82
C SER A 14 -7.89 -12.64 17.00
N ASP A 15 -8.58 -11.50 17.22
CA ASP A 15 -8.46 -10.31 16.37
C ASP A 15 -7.05 -9.71 16.42
N TRP A 16 -6.41 -9.72 17.59
CA TRP A 16 -5.02 -9.25 17.75
C TRP A 16 -4.02 -10.10 16.95
N PHE A 17 -4.30 -11.40 16.79
CA PHE A 17 -3.46 -12.32 16.04
C PHE A 17 -3.65 -12.11 14.54
N PHE A 18 -4.88 -11.94 14.08
CA PHE A 18 -5.17 -11.59 12.69
C PHE A 18 -4.60 -10.22 12.32
N GLU A 19 -4.74 -9.21 13.18
CA GLU A 19 -4.11 -7.90 12.97
C GLU A 19 -2.58 -8.02 12.90
N TYR A 20 -1.98 -8.88 13.73
CA TYR A 20 -0.55 -9.17 13.67
C TYR A 20 -0.14 -9.87 12.37
N LEU A 21 -0.84 -10.92 11.96
CA LEU A 21 -0.56 -11.64 10.71
C LEU A 21 -0.77 -10.72 9.51
N ASN A 22 -1.84 -9.94 9.49
CA ASN A 22 -2.11 -8.95 8.45
C ASN A 22 -1.01 -7.89 8.39
N ASN A 23 -0.52 -7.38 9.52
CA ASN A 23 0.63 -6.46 9.55
C ASN A 23 1.97 -7.10 9.18
N ARG A 24 2.16 -8.40 9.48
CA ARG A 24 3.37 -9.16 9.16
C ARG A 24 3.44 -9.45 7.67
N PHE A 25 2.35 -9.95 7.09
CA PHE A 25 2.28 -10.34 5.68
C PHE A 25 1.94 -9.19 4.74
N SER A 26 1.44 -8.05 5.24
CA SER A 26 1.46 -6.80 4.46
C SER A 26 2.88 -6.34 4.15
N ARG A 27 3.87 -6.73 4.97
CA ARG A 27 5.30 -6.45 4.72
C ARG A 27 5.99 -7.50 3.84
N ASP A 28 5.52 -8.75 3.83
CA ASP A 28 6.16 -9.88 3.13
C ASP A 28 5.55 -10.14 1.74
N VAL A 29 5.30 -9.09 0.94
CA VAL A 29 4.92 -9.23 -0.47
C VAL A 29 5.97 -8.59 -1.36
N PHE A 30 6.33 -9.32 -2.43
CA PHE A 30 7.39 -9.05 -3.39
C PHE A 30 7.43 -7.62 -3.98
N LEU A 31 6.40 -6.82 -3.77
CA LEU A 31 6.30 -5.42 -4.17
C LEU A 31 5.74 -4.63 -2.98
N SER A 32 6.62 -4.07 -2.16
CA SER A 32 6.24 -3.08 -1.15
C SER A 32 6.52 -1.67 -1.67
N PHE A 33 6.15 -0.64 -0.92
CA PHE A 33 6.58 0.73 -1.25
C PHE A 33 8.12 0.82 -1.33
N GLU A 34 8.82 0.11 -0.45
CA GLU A 34 10.28 0.04 -0.47
C GLU A 34 10.77 -0.58 -1.78
N SER A 35 10.17 -1.67 -2.26
CA SER A 35 10.53 -2.28 -3.55
C SER A 35 10.34 -1.32 -4.72
N ILE A 36 9.21 -0.60 -4.78
CA ILE A 36 8.97 0.40 -5.85
C ILE A 36 9.98 1.53 -5.78
N ARG A 37 10.23 2.07 -4.58
CA ARG A 37 11.22 3.13 -4.37
C ARG A 37 12.60 2.69 -4.84
N ASP A 38 13.02 1.49 -4.45
CA ASP A 38 14.35 0.99 -4.76
C ASP A 38 14.50 0.69 -6.26
N GLN A 39 13.44 0.18 -6.91
CA GLN A 39 13.41 -0.04 -8.37
C GLN A 39 13.45 1.27 -9.17
N LEU A 40 12.67 2.27 -8.78
CA LEU A 40 12.68 3.58 -9.47
C LEU A 40 14.05 4.25 -9.31
N ASN A 41 14.58 4.26 -8.09
CA ASN A 41 15.89 4.85 -7.82
C ASN A 41 17.01 4.12 -8.58
N LEU A 42 16.90 2.80 -8.79
CA LEU A 42 17.87 2.00 -9.55
C LEU A 42 17.98 2.47 -11.01
N ILE A 43 16.87 2.90 -11.61
CA ILE A 43 16.82 3.40 -13.00
C ILE A 43 16.96 4.93 -13.08
N GLY A 44 17.39 5.59 -12.00
CA GLY A 44 17.61 7.04 -11.97
C GLY A 44 16.35 7.89 -11.77
N ILE A 45 15.18 7.27 -11.59
CA ILE A 45 13.92 7.97 -11.37
C ILE A 45 13.69 8.11 -9.86
N GLN A 46 13.79 9.33 -9.33
CA GLN A 46 13.65 9.54 -7.89
C GLN A 46 12.20 9.37 -7.44
N PHE A 47 11.95 8.39 -6.56
CA PHE A 47 10.62 8.14 -6.00
C PHE A 47 9.92 9.40 -5.47
N ASN A 48 10.65 10.25 -4.73
CA ASN A 48 10.07 11.47 -4.16
C ASN A 48 9.56 12.44 -5.23
N LYS A 49 10.32 12.62 -6.32
CA LYS A 49 9.92 13.46 -7.45
C LYS A 49 8.71 12.87 -8.18
N THR A 50 8.69 11.55 -8.34
CA THR A 50 7.53 10.85 -8.91
C THR A 50 6.28 11.10 -8.08
N MET A 51 6.34 10.97 -6.75
CA MET A 51 5.18 11.19 -5.88
C MET A 51 4.74 12.66 -5.83
N GLU A 52 5.69 13.60 -5.88
CA GLU A 52 5.40 15.04 -5.98
C GLU A 52 4.63 15.38 -7.26
N ARG A 53 5.01 14.75 -8.38
CA ARG A 53 4.35 14.97 -9.67
C ARG A 53 3.00 14.25 -9.77
N ALA A 54 2.92 13.02 -9.27
CA ALA A 54 1.68 12.23 -9.29
C ALA A 54 0.61 12.78 -8.34
N PHE A 55 1.01 13.35 -7.19
CA PHE A 55 0.13 13.86 -6.15
C PHE A 55 0.52 15.29 -5.75
N PRO A 56 0.35 16.28 -6.64
CA PRO A 56 0.78 17.64 -6.37
C PRO A 56 0.04 18.20 -5.16
N SER A 57 0.80 18.75 -4.21
CA SER A 57 0.27 19.39 -3.01
C SER A 57 1.12 20.60 -2.64
N GLU A 58 0.63 21.46 -1.74
CA GLU A 58 1.35 22.65 -1.29
C GLU A 58 2.67 22.33 -0.57
N ASN A 59 2.84 21.07 -0.11
CA ASN A 59 4.01 20.62 0.61
C ASN A 59 4.53 19.31 0.01
N GLN A 60 5.77 19.31 -0.48
CA GLN A 60 6.42 18.12 -1.01
C GLN A 60 6.34 16.90 -0.08
N GLN A 61 6.47 17.10 1.24
CA GLN A 61 6.37 15.99 2.21
C GLN A 61 4.99 15.35 2.21
N GLU A 62 3.95 16.13 1.97
CA GLU A 62 2.57 15.66 1.91
C GLU A 62 2.35 14.81 0.65
N SER A 63 2.84 15.25 -0.49
CA SER A 63 2.80 14.47 -1.73
C SER A 63 3.50 13.10 -1.59
N ILE A 64 4.67 13.08 -0.96
CA ILE A 64 5.41 11.85 -0.68
C ILE A 64 4.62 10.94 0.28
N ARG A 65 4.01 11.52 1.32
CA ARG A 65 3.17 10.78 2.29
C ARG A 65 1.97 10.13 1.59
N ILE A 66 1.23 10.89 0.78
CA ILE A 66 0.07 10.40 0.01
C ILE A 66 0.48 9.26 -0.92
N GLY A 67 1.58 9.43 -1.67
CA GLY A 67 2.07 8.39 -2.57
C GLY A 67 2.46 7.09 -1.84
N LYS A 68 3.16 7.22 -0.70
CA LYS A 68 3.51 6.07 0.14
C LYS A 68 2.28 5.36 0.70
N GLU A 69 1.31 6.12 1.22
CA GLU A 69 0.07 5.56 1.77
C GLU A 69 -0.76 4.88 0.70
N THR A 70 -0.88 5.47 -0.49
CA THR A 70 -1.56 4.89 -1.65
C THR A 70 -0.98 3.52 -2.01
N ILE A 71 0.34 3.44 -2.21
CA ILE A 71 1.00 2.18 -2.55
C ILE A 71 0.84 1.14 -1.44
N THR A 72 1.01 1.57 -0.18
CA THR A 72 0.88 0.68 0.99
C THR A 72 -0.52 0.09 1.08
N MET A 73 -1.55 0.91 0.91
CA MET A 73 -2.95 0.49 1.00
C MET A 73 -3.36 -0.39 -0.19
N LEU A 74 -2.87 -0.12 -1.40
CA LEU A 74 -3.10 -0.98 -2.56
C LEU A 74 -2.56 -2.39 -2.31
N PHE A 75 -1.30 -2.50 -1.86
CA PHE A 75 -0.70 -3.80 -1.59
C PHE A 75 -1.37 -4.51 -0.42
N ARG A 76 -1.74 -3.78 0.63
CA ARG A 76 -2.52 -4.33 1.74
C ARG A 76 -3.82 -4.95 1.23
N ARG A 77 -4.63 -4.21 0.46
CA ARG A 77 -5.91 -4.71 -0.07
C ARG A 77 -5.71 -5.91 -1.00
N ARG A 78 -4.72 -5.83 -1.90
CA ARG A 78 -4.35 -6.96 -2.78
C ARG A 78 -4.01 -8.21 -1.98
N ASN A 79 -3.31 -8.06 -0.86
CA ASN A 79 -2.89 -9.18 -0.01
C ASN A 79 -4.06 -9.76 0.78
N GLU A 80 -4.95 -8.92 1.30
CA GLU A 80 -6.20 -9.37 1.95
C GLU A 80 -7.02 -10.26 1.00
N ILE A 81 -7.19 -9.82 -0.25
CA ILE A 81 -7.89 -10.58 -1.29
C ILE A 81 -7.15 -11.87 -1.63
N ALA A 82 -5.85 -11.78 -1.94
CA ALA A 82 -5.05 -12.92 -2.40
C ALA A 82 -4.95 -14.04 -1.35
N HIS A 83 -4.90 -13.69 -0.07
CA HIS A 83 -4.80 -14.65 1.03
C HIS A 83 -6.16 -15.10 1.58
N GLN A 84 -7.28 -14.65 1.00
CA GLN A 84 -8.63 -14.88 1.54
C GLN A 84 -8.83 -14.38 2.98
N ASN A 85 -7.92 -13.52 3.45
CA ASN A 85 -8.05 -12.81 4.74
C ASN A 85 -9.12 -11.71 4.66
N ASP A 86 -9.60 -11.41 3.45
CA ASP A 86 -10.75 -10.57 3.17
C ASP A 86 -12.10 -11.18 3.58
N ARG A 87 -12.12 -12.14 4.50
CA ARG A 87 -13.35 -12.79 4.97
C ARG A 87 -13.60 -12.42 6.42
N SER A 88 -14.85 -12.04 6.71
CA SER A 88 -15.33 -11.81 8.06
C SER A 88 -15.13 -13.05 8.92
N HIS A 89 -14.46 -12.91 10.06
CA HIS A 89 -14.21 -14.03 10.97
C HIS A 89 -15.50 -14.58 11.61
N ALA A 90 -16.55 -13.75 11.73
CA ALA A 90 -17.81 -14.13 12.34
C ALA A 90 -18.81 -14.72 11.34
N SER A 91 -18.83 -14.23 10.09
CA SER A 91 -19.80 -14.63 9.06
C SER A 91 -19.20 -15.42 7.89
N ALA A 92 -17.87 -15.53 7.81
CA ALA A 92 -17.12 -16.09 6.67
C ALA A 92 -17.39 -15.43 5.31
N GLU A 93 -18.15 -14.33 5.30
CA GLU A 93 -18.47 -13.55 4.11
C GLU A 93 -17.25 -12.78 3.64
N GLN A 94 -17.02 -12.79 2.32
CA GLN A 94 -15.98 -12.00 1.69
C GLN A 94 -16.38 -10.53 1.70
N THR A 95 -15.47 -9.63 2.09
CA THR A 95 -15.74 -8.20 2.01
C THR A 95 -15.89 -7.80 0.56
N ASP A 96 -16.95 -7.05 0.28
CA ASP A 96 -17.17 -6.54 -1.06
C ASP A 96 -16.05 -5.57 -1.46
N ILE A 97 -15.70 -5.56 -2.75
CA ILE A 97 -14.76 -4.59 -3.29
C ILE A 97 -15.59 -3.47 -3.91
N ALA A 98 -15.68 -2.35 -3.20
CA ALA A 98 -16.41 -1.19 -3.67
C ALA A 98 -15.86 -0.74 -5.04
N LYS A 99 -16.76 -0.53 -6.00
CA LYS A 99 -16.41 -0.03 -7.34
C LYS A 99 -15.60 1.28 -7.26
N ASP A 100 -16.04 2.21 -6.43
CA ASP A 100 -15.39 3.50 -6.22
C ASP A 100 -13.93 3.34 -5.75
N PHE A 101 -13.66 2.34 -4.91
CA PHE A 101 -12.29 2.01 -4.50
C PHE A 101 -11.45 1.56 -5.70
N VAL A 102 -11.99 0.70 -6.57
CA VAL A 102 -11.26 0.23 -7.76
C VAL A 102 -10.95 1.38 -8.71
N GLU A 103 -11.95 2.21 -9.01
CA GLU A 103 -11.80 3.34 -9.93
C GLU A 103 -10.82 4.40 -9.39
N ASP A 104 -10.88 4.70 -8.08
CA ASP A 104 -9.94 5.59 -7.39
C ASP A 104 -8.50 5.08 -7.48
N TYR A 105 -8.27 3.78 -7.22
CA TYR A 105 -6.93 3.21 -7.28
C TYR A 105 -6.38 3.07 -8.70
N ILE A 106 -7.24 2.80 -9.70
CA ILE A 106 -6.83 2.87 -11.11
C ILE A 106 -6.30 4.28 -11.42
N SER A 107 -7.09 5.31 -11.10
CA SER A 107 -6.72 6.71 -11.36
C SER A 107 -5.41 7.13 -10.67
N LYS A 108 -5.22 6.68 -9.43
CA LYS A 108 -3.99 6.94 -8.66
C LYS A 108 -2.76 6.24 -9.26
N ILE A 109 -2.90 5.00 -9.72
CA ILE A 109 -1.81 4.27 -10.36
C ILE A 109 -1.47 4.87 -11.73
N GLU A 110 -2.47 5.27 -12.52
CA GLU A 110 -2.24 6.00 -13.78
C GLU A 110 -1.45 7.28 -13.54
N SER A 111 -1.79 8.05 -12.50
CA SER A 111 -1.05 9.26 -12.13
C SER A 111 0.41 8.98 -11.79
N ILE A 112 0.69 7.89 -11.07
CA ILE A 112 2.08 7.45 -10.76
C ILE A 112 2.81 7.04 -12.04
N VAL A 113 2.19 6.26 -12.92
CA VAL A 113 2.81 5.76 -14.17
C VAL A 113 3.12 6.93 -15.11
N ASN A 114 2.19 7.87 -15.29
CA ASN A 114 2.41 9.05 -16.12
C ASN A 114 3.55 9.90 -15.56
N ALA A 115 3.61 10.11 -14.24
CA ALA A 115 4.73 10.82 -13.61
C ALA A 115 6.08 10.12 -13.81
N ILE A 116 6.12 8.78 -13.79
CA ILE A 116 7.33 8.01 -14.10
C ILE A 116 7.74 8.25 -15.56
N GLN A 117 6.79 8.15 -16.49
CA GLN A 117 7.04 8.34 -17.91
C GLN A 117 7.58 9.75 -18.21
N GLU A 118 6.94 10.79 -17.69
CA GLU A 118 7.38 12.18 -17.88
C GLU A 118 8.80 12.39 -17.36
N ILE A 119 9.13 11.86 -16.17
CA ILE A 119 10.49 11.96 -15.61
C ILE A 119 11.49 11.16 -16.45
N ALA A 120 11.09 9.99 -16.99
CA ALA A 120 11.97 9.20 -17.86
C ALA A 120 12.28 9.95 -19.17
N GLU A 121 11.28 10.58 -19.78
CA GLU A 121 11.45 11.40 -20.99
C GLU A 121 12.35 12.62 -20.72
N GLU A 122 12.28 13.23 -19.53
CA GLU A 122 13.19 14.30 -19.10
C GLU A 122 14.66 13.82 -18.96
N ILE A 123 14.89 12.55 -18.61
CA ILE A 123 16.24 11.97 -18.44
C ILE A 123 16.86 11.59 -19.78
N ASP A 124 16.05 11.14 -20.74
CA ASP A 124 16.50 10.73 -22.08
C ASP A 124 16.82 11.92 -23.01
N THR A 125 16.54 13.16 -22.59
CA THR A 125 16.78 14.41 -23.34
C THR A 125 18.08 15.09 -22.91
#